data_AF-A0A0Q7VQZ3-F1
#
_entry.id   AF-A0A0Q7VQZ3-F1
#
_cell.length_a   1.000
_cell.length_b   1.000
_cell.length_c   1.000
_cell.angle_alpha   90.00
_cell.angle_beta   90.00
_cell.angle_gamma   90.00
#
_symmetry.space_group_name_H-M   'P 1'
#
loop_
_entity.id
_entity.type
_entity.pdbx_description
1 polymer ?
#
loop_
_entity_poly.entity_id
_entity_poly.type
_entity_poly.pdbx_seq_one_letter_code
_entity_poly.pdbx_strand_id
1 'polypeptide(L)'
;MDMTRRGVATGLAAASAFLGLAAAQASPAPAEASPQTRLFLERRYLPVWRAIQAAPQDPGLQQMASFLGDEATALASAGLGPAGDPPLPADATAQDALAAIVEAARDRRVVVLNEAHVASRHRGFLARVLRALRPLGFDVLAAEDFLNSREPGAPTVRSYRAGAALDPSLGFYLHDPVYAEAVREAAGLGYRLASYEQREDQRVSGEDKLAAMARRETAEADNFIADVLAPNPGSRVLVHCGYSHLRKTPDHRGTTWFAARLEEKSGIDPLCVSQAYTGSFGPHGADPPMTTAVLERFRPTDSIVVRGANGWLGAEPAGADLAVFHPPLADVAGRPGWLAADHERRRVEVAAPRPRTATVLLQAVHAVDSDQAIPADQLVLAPEAASAVLFLRPGAYRLRLETETGLVPLRTLTV
;
A
#
# COMPACT_ATOMS: atom_id res chain seq x y z
N MET A 1 35.34 -36.48 55.28
CA MET A 1 34.59 -37.31 54.32
C MET A 1 33.16 -37.29 54.79
N ASP A 2 32.18 -36.66 54.15
CA ASP A 2 32.02 -36.42 52.73
C ASP A 2 31.18 -35.16 52.48
N MET A 3 31.47 -34.46 51.39
CA MET A 3 30.78 -33.24 50.97
C MET A 3 29.49 -33.60 50.24
N THR A 4 28.37 -32.96 50.57
CA THR A 4 27.20 -32.90 49.67
C THR A 4 26.83 -31.45 49.40
N ARG A 5 27.01 -31.08 48.13
CA ARG A 5 26.76 -29.76 47.54
C ARG A 5 25.25 -29.44 47.59
N ARG A 6 24.88 -28.31 48.20
CA ARG A 6 23.60 -27.63 47.97
C ARG A 6 23.78 -26.65 46.81
N GLY A 7 23.13 -26.94 45.68
CA GLY A 7 23.03 -26.04 44.55
C GLY A 7 22.02 -24.92 44.84
N VAL A 8 22.49 -23.69 44.76
CA VAL A 8 21.68 -22.46 44.76
C VAL A 8 21.09 -22.31 43.37
N ALA A 9 19.76 -22.38 43.24
CA ALA A 9 19.07 -22.01 42.01
C ALA A 9 18.80 -20.50 42.03
N THR A 10 19.69 -19.73 41.42
CA THR A 10 19.46 -18.33 41.05
C THR A 10 18.55 -18.30 39.83
N GLY A 11 17.27 -17.96 40.04
CA GLY A 11 16.35 -17.62 38.95
C GLY A 11 16.73 -16.25 38.38
N LEU A 12 17.49 -16.23 37.28
CA LEU A 12 17.56 -15.07 36.41
C LEU A 12 16.27 -15.01 35.59
N ALA A 13 15.39 -14.08 35.92
CA ALA A 13 14.35 -13.62 35.02
C ALA A 13 15.04 -12.92 33.83
N ALA A 14 15.13 -13.62 32.70
CA ALA A 14 15.51 -13.02 31.43
C ALA A 14 14.35 -12.12 30.97
N ALA A 15 14.48 -10.82 31.21
CA ALA A 15 13.67 -9.82 30.55
C ALA A 15 14.06 -9.79 29.06
N SER A 16 13.37 -10.59 28.25
CA SER A 16 13.46 -10.52 26.79
C SER A 16 12.77 -9.24 26.34
N ALA A 17 13.55 -8.19 26.10
CA ALA A 17 13.10 -6.98 25.42
C ALA A 17 12.77 -7.32 23.97
N PHE A 18 11.49 -7.54 23.67
CA PHE A 18 10.98 -7.71 22.31
C PHE A 18 10.77 -6.33 21.67
N LEU A 19 11.78 -5.87 20.94
CA LEU A 19 11.65 -4.82 19.93
C LEU A 19 10.99 -5.42 18.69
N GLY A 20 9.66 -5.40 18.64
CA GLY A 20 8.87 -5.89 17.51
C GLY A 20 7.83 -4.86 17.06
N LEU A 21 7.96 -4.41 15.82
CA LEU A 21 6.99 -3.70 14.97
C LEU A 21 6.19 -2.54 15.59
N ALA A 22 6.86 -1.40 15.65
CA ALA A 22 6.32 -0.17 15.10
C ALA A 22 7.51 0.76 14.82
N ALA A 23 8.22 0.46 13.73
CA ALA A 23 8.89 1.52 13.00
C ALA A 23 7.81 2.13 12.10
N ALA A 24 7.02 3.05 12.69
CA ALA A 24 6.48 4.11 11.87
C ALA A 24 7.69 4.69 11.14
N GLN A 25 7.74 4.54 9.81
CA GLN A 25 8.71 5.27 9.01
C GLN A 25 8.30 6.74 9.15
N ALA A 26 8.79 7.37 10.21
CA ALA A 26 8.97 8.80 10.23
C ALA A 26 9.75 9.11 8.95
N SER A 27 9.15 9.87 8.04
CA SER A 27 9.94 10.54 7.02
C SER A 27 10.99 11.36 7.77
N PRO A 28 12.30 11.04 7.66
CA PRO A 28 13.29 11.88 8.28
C PRO A 28 13.24 13.27 7.62
N ALA A 29 13.47 14.34 8.40
CA ALA A 29 13.94 15.61 7.85
C ALA A 29 15.07 15.35 6.85
N PRO A 30 15.26 16.13 5.76
CA PRO A 30 15.90 15.63 4.55
C PRO A 30 17.36 15.26 4.81
N ALA A 31 17.60 14.00 5.18
CA ALA A 31 18.78 13.29 4.74
C ALA A 31 18.70 13.36 3.22
N GLU A 32 19.82 13.71 2.56
CA GLU A 32 19.89 13.53 1.11
C GLU A 32 19.30 12.16 0.77
N ALA A 33 18.36 12.13 -0.18
CA ALA A 33 17.77 10.89 -0.65
C ALA A 33 18.89 9.87 -0.86
N SER A 34 18.72 8.65 -0.35
CA SER A 34 19.71 7.60 -0.55
C SER A 34 19.98 7.44 -2.06
N PRO A 35 21.16 6.98 -2.49
CA PRO A 35 21.42 6.73 -3.90
C PRO A 35 20.33 5.88 -4.56
N GLN A 36 19.77 4.91 -3.83
CA GLN A 36 18.66 4.07 -4.25
C GLN A 36 17.36 4.88 -4.41
N THR A 37 17.02 5.74 -3.45
CA THR A 37 15.85 6.62 -3.57
C THR A 37 16.01 7.58 -4.73
N ARG A 38 17.21 8.11 -5.00
CA ARG A 38 17.46 8.96 -6.17
C ARG A 38 17.26 8.20 -7.47
N LEU A 39 17.87 7.02 -7.61
CA LEU A 39 17.71 6.17 -8.79
C LEU A 39 16.25 5.75 -9.00
N PHE A 40 15.58 5.40 -7.92
CA PHE A 40 14.16 5.04 -7.93
C PHE A 40 13.30 6.22 -8.39
N LEU A 41 13.56 7.39 -7.79
CA LEU A 41 12.94 8.63 -8.21
C LEU A 41 13.25 8.82 -9.68
N GLU A 42 14.49 8.75 -10.18
CA GLU A 42 15.02 8.73 -11.57
C GLU A 42 14.51 7.60 -12.49
N ARG A 43 13.53 6.81 -12.03
CA ARG A 43 12.87 5.77 -12.82
C ARG A 43 13.86 4.72 -13.36
N ARG A 44 14.95 4.53 -12.60
CA ARG A 44 15.95 3.48 -12.79
C ARG A 44 15.69 2.36 -11.79
N TYR A 45 14.78 1.47 -12.15
CA TYR A 45 14.26 0.43 -11.28
C TYR A 45 15.16 -0.81 -11.21
N LEU A 46 15.88 -1.15 -12.29
CA LEU A 46 16.79 -2.30 -12.29
C LEU A 46 17.96 -2.12 -11.28
N PRO A 47 18.66 -0.98 -11.20
CA PRO A 47 19.65 -0.75 -10.15
C PRO A 47 19.07 -0.82 -8.73
N VAL A 48 17.83 -0.36 -8.54
CA VAL A 48 17.12 -0.46 -7.25
C VAL A 48 16.81 -1.91 -6.91
N TRP A 49 16.36 -2.70 -7.89
CA TRP A 49 16.19 -4.15 -7.72
C TRP A 49 17.49 -4.83 -7.28
N ARG A 50 18.63 -4.47 -7.87
CA ARG A 50 19.95 -4.99 -7.44
C ARG A 50 20.25 -4.65 -5.99
N ALA A 51 19.94 -3.42 -5.56
CA ALA A 51 20.12 -3.02 -4.16
C ALA A 51 19.21 -3.83 -3.22
N ILE A 52 17.96 -4.08 -3.61
CA ILE A 52 17.03 -4.96 -2.89
C ILE A 52 17.62 -6.35 -2.71
N GLN A 53 18.15 -6.96 -3.77
CA GLN A 53 18.77 -8.30 -3.69
C GLN A 53 20.01 -8.31 -2.79
N ALA A 54 20.76 -7.21 -2.73
CA ALA A 54 21.95 -7.10 -1.90
C ALA A 54 21.61 -6.90 -0.40
N ALA A 55 20.46 -6.31 -0.09
CA ALA A 55 20.03 -6.01 1.27
C ALA A 55 18.51 -6.27 1.46
N PRO A 56 18.04 -7.52 1.33
CA PRO A 56 16.61 -7.84 1.33
C PRO A 56 15.90 -7.65 2.69
N GLN A 57 16.68 -7.39 3.74
CA GLN A 57 16.17 -7.12 5.09
C GLN A 57 16.09 -5.61 5.40
N ASP A 58 16.52 -4.74 4.48
CA ASP A 58 16.38 -3.29 4.67
C ASP A 58 14.91 -2.88 4.52
N PRO A 59 14.29 -2.26 5.54
CA PRO A 59 12.85 -1.93 5.49
C PRO A 59 12.46 -0.96 4.37
N GLY A 60 13.34 -0.02 4.01
CA GLY A 60 13.08 0.92 2.92
C GLY A 60 13.14 0.22 1.56
N LEU A 61 14.06 -0.74 1.40
CA LEU A 61 14.14 -1.55 0.20
C LEU A 61 13.00 -2.58 0.11
N GLN A 62 12.50 -3.14 1.21
CA GLN A 62 11.32 -4.02 1.19
C GLN A 62 10.08 -3.29 0.66
N GLN A 63 9.91 -2.02 1.01
CA GLN A 63 8.85 -1.20 0.42
C GLN A 63 9.05 -1.04 -1.09
N MET A 64 10.26 -0.70 -1.54
CA MET A 64 10.55 -0.60 -2.98
C MET A 64 10.42 -1.95 -3.70
N ALA A 65 10.66 -3.07 -3.02
CA ALA A 65 10.50 -4.41 -3.57
C ALA A 65 9.06 -4.69 -4.01
N SER A 66 8.07 -4.20 -3.25
CA SER A 66 6.66 -4.31 -3.63
C SER A 66 6.36 -3.65 -4.98
N PHE A 67 6.97 -2.47 -5.23
CA PHE A 67 6.77 -1.71 -6.46
C PHE A 67 7.37 -2.41 -7.70
N LEU A 68 8.28 -3.36 -7.48
CA LEU A 68 8.93 -4.16 -8.53
C LEU A 68 8.34 -5.56 -8.66
N GLY A 69 7.30 -5.89 -7.88
CA GLY A 69 6.67 -7.20 -7.85
C GLY A 69 7.52 -8.30 -7.20
N ASP A 70 8.54 -7.93 -6.41
CA ASP A 70 9.31 -8.87 -5.58
C ASP A 70 8.57 -9.07 -4.24
N GLU A 71 7.44 -9.79 -4.32
CA GLU A 71 6.54 -10.04 -3.19
C GLU A 71 7.25 -10.76 -2.04
N ALA A 72 8.13 -11.72 -2.35
CA ALA A 72 8.83 -12.50 -1.34
C ALA A 72 9.73 -11.61 -0.46
N THR A 73 10.45 -10.67 -1.08
CA THR A 73 11.28 -9.71 -0.31
C THR A 73 10.40 -8.70 0.40
N ALA A 74 9.38 -8.15 -0.27
CA ALA A 74 8.51 -7.14 0.32
C ALA A 74 7.76 -7.65 1.57
N LEU A 75 7.25 -8.87 1.51
CA LEU A 75 6.40 -9.47 2.54
C LEU A 75 7.19 -10.27 3.59
N ALA A 76 8.53 -10.32 3.49
CA ALA A 76 9.38 -11.10 4.39
C ALA A 76 9.14 -10.78 5.88
N SER A 77 8.75 -9.54 6.19
CA SER A 77 8.46 -9.07 7.56
C SER A 77 6.98 -8.75 7.81
N ALA A 78 6.09 -9.07 6.86
CA ALA A 78 4.65 -8.73 6.94
C ALA A 78 3.86 -9.64 7.91
N GLY A 79 4.35 -10.86 8.18
CA GLY A 79 3.67 -11.86 9.02
C GLY A 79 3.67 -11.57 10.52
N LEU A 80 4.24 -10.45 10.95
CA LEU A 80 4.22 -10.02 12.34
C LEU A 80 2.98 -9.13 12.55
N GLY A 81 1.82 -9.76 12.65
CA GLY A 81 0.55 -9.08 12.98
C GLY A 81 0.54 -8.50 14.39
N PRO A 82 -0.52 -7.76 14.77
CA PRO A 82 -0.67 -7.22 16.11
C PRO A 82 -0.55 -8.33 17.16
N ALA A 83 0.26 -8.09 18.20
CA ALA A 83 0.33 -9.02 19.32
C ALA A 83 -1.01 -9.03 20.07
N GLY A 84 -1.56 -10.23 20.33
CA GLY A 84 -2.73 -10.39 21.19
C GLY A 84 -4.08 -10.52 20.49
N ASP A 85 -4.12 -10.86 19.20
CA ASP A 85 -5.40 -11.22 18.56
C ASP A 85 -6.08 -12.36 19.34
N PRO A 86 -7.38 -12.21 19.71
CA PRO A 86 -8.12 -13.28 20.37
C PRO A 86 -8.24 -14.50 19.45
N PRO A 87 -8.54 -15.71 19.94
CA PRO A 87 -8.86 -16.83 19.04
C PRO A 87 -10.12 -16.55 18.21
N LEU A 88 -10.20 -17.14 17.01
CA LEU A 88 -11.38 -17.05 16.15
C LEU A 88 -12.63 -17.61 16.87
N PRO A 89 -13.67 -16.81 17.14
CA PRO A 89 -14.86 -17.27 17.84
C PRO A 89 -15.62 -18.38 17.10
N ALA A 90 -16.22 -19.32 17.83
CA ALA A 90 -16.96 -20.44 17.24
C ALA A 90 -18.19 -19.99 16.45
N ASP A 91 -18.82 -18.88 16.85
CA ASP A 91 -19.98 -18.26 16.20
C ASP A 91 -19.60 -17.28 15.07
N ALA A 92 -18.30 -17.13 14.76
CA ALA A 92 -17.86 -16.20 13.74
C ALA A 92 -18.47 -16.51 12.37
N THR A 93 -18.91 -15.45 11.68
CA THR A 93 -19.46 -15.48 10.33
C THR A 93 -18.64 -14.57 9.42
N ALA A 94 -18.58 -14.92 8.13
CA ALA A 94 -17.89 -14.14 7.12
C ALA A 94 -18.89 -13.61 6.09
N GLN A 95 -18.61 -12.43 5.57
CA GLN A 95 -19.34 -11.84 4.44
C GLN A 95 -18.37 -11.15 3.49
N ASP A 96 -18.80 -10.94 2.24
CA ASP A 96 -18.03 -10.22 1.23
C ASP A 96 -17.62 -8.83 1.74
N ALA A 97 -16.33 -8.50 1.58
CA ALA A 97 -15.77 -7.26 2.10
C ALA A 97 -16.32 -6.03 1.39
N LEU A 98 -16.47 -6.07 0.06
CA LEU A 98 -16.98 -4.92 -0.70
C LEU A 98 -18.44 -4.63 -0.35
N ALA A 99 -19.28 -5.66 -0.21
CA ALA A 99 -20.66 -5.53 0.22
C ALA A 99 -20.74 -4.92 1.63
N ALA A 100 -19.89 -5.36 2.56
CA ALA A 100 -19.81 -4.80 3.91
C ALA A 100 -19.42 -3.32 3.90
N ILE A 101 -18.40 -2.96 3.12
CA ILE A 101 -17.91 -1.58 2.98
C ILE A 101 -19.00 -0.70 2.36
N VAL A 102 -19.64 -1.15 1.28
CA VAL A 102 -20.73 -0.41 0.61
C VAL A 102 -21.88 -0.14 1.57
N GLU A 103 -22.29 -1.14 2.34
CA GLU A 103 -23.38 -1.00 3.29
C GLU A 103 -23.01 0.00 4.41
N ALA A 104 -21.85 -0.18 5.03
CA ALA A 104 -21.36 0.72 6.07
C ALA A 104 -21.10 2.14 5.55
N ALA A 105 -20.76 2.29 4.27
CA ALA A 105 -20.48 3.58 3.67
C ALA A 105 -21.74 4.42 3.42
N ARG A 106 -22.95 3.83 3.34
CA ARG A 106 -24.18 4.54 2.92
C ARG A 106 -24.41 5.86 3.65
N ASP A 107 -24.24 5.85 4.97
CA ASP A 107 -24.48 7.00 5.85
C ASP A 107 -23.19 7.76 6.20
N ARG A 108 -22.11 7.52 5.44
CA ARG A 108 -20.78 8.06 5.71
C ARG A 108 -20.32 8.97 4.58
N ARG A 109 -19.87 10.17 4.95
CA ARG A 109 -19.31 11.16 4.01
C ARG A 109 -17.85 10.86 3.69
N VAL A 110 -17.11 10.30 4.64
CA VAL A 110 -15.68 9.98 4.50
C VAL A 110 -15.49 8.49 4.75
N VAL A 111 -14.80 7.82 3.83
CA VAL A 111 -14.30 6.45 3.99
C VAL A 111 -12.79 6.51 3.95
N VAL A 112 -12.11 5.91 4.92
CA VAL A 112 -10.65 5.81 4.99
C VAL A 112 -10.27 4.35 4.81
N LEU A 113 -9.42 4.07 3.82
CA LEU A 113 -8.91 2.74 3.52
C LEU A 113 -7.38 2.77 3.64
N ASN A 114 -6.84 2.03 4.61
CA ASN A 114 -5.39 1.99 4.80
C ASN A 114 -4.70 0.96 3.88
N GLU A 115 -3.38 0.95 3.89
CA GLU A 115 -2.55 -0.11 3.32
C GLU A 115 -1.30 -0.39 4.16
N ALA A 116 -0.75 -1.58 4.01
CA ALA A 116 0.66 -1.82 4.30
C ALA A 116 1.50 -1.45 3.07
N HIS A 117 2.49 -0.58 3.22
CA HIS A 117 3.32 -0.08 2.10
C HIS A 117 4.13 -1.17 1.37
N VAL A 118 4.25 -2.35 1.96
CA VAL A 118 4.95 -3.50 1.40
C VAL A 118 4.04 -4.45 0.62
N ALA A 119 2.73 -4.15 0.53
CA ALA A 119 1.74 -5.06 -0.03
C ALA A 119 0.93 -4.39 -1.15
N SER A 120 1.44 -4.45 -2.38
CA SER A 120 0.82 -3.86 -3.58
C SER A 120 -0.60 -4.36 -3.85
N ARG A 121 -0.93 -5.55 -3.36
CA ARG A 121 -2.30 -6.08 -3.35
C ARG A 121 -3.32 -5.12 -2.72
N HIS A 122 -2.96 -4.40 -1.66
CA HIS A 122 -3.85 -3.46 -0.99
C HIS A 122 -4.26 -2.31 -1.93
N ARG A 123 -3.34 -1.88 -2.80
CA ARG A 123 -3.59 -0.88 -3.86
C ARG A 123 -4.46 -1.46 -4.99
N GLY A 124 -4.35 -2.76 -5.25
CA GLY A 124 -5.30 -3.48 -6.10
C GLY A 124 -6.72 -3.52 -5.51
N PHE A 125 -6.84 -3.67 -4.19
CA PHE A 125 -8.13 -3.60 -3.50
C PHE A 125 -8.73 -2.19 -3.49
N LEU A 126 -7.89 -1.14 -3.38
CA LEU A 126 -8.34 0.25 -3.53
C LEU A 126 -9.11 0.48 -4.84
N ALA A 127 -8.62 -0.05 -5.98
CA ALA A 127 -9.32 0.02 -7.26
C ALA A 127 -10.74 -0.58 -7.19
N ARG A 128 -10.91 -1.70 -6.47
CA ARG A 128 -12.21 -2.34 -6.30
C ARG A 128 -13.14 -1.52 -5.40
N VAL A 129 -12.59 -0.92 -4.33
CA VAL A 129 -13.35 -0.02 -3.45
C VAL A 129 -13.78 1.25 -4.20
N LEU A 130 -12.92 1.82 -5.06
CA LEU A 130 -13.27 2.95 -5.94
C LEU A 130 -14.48 2.61 -6.82
N ARG A 131 -14.48 1.46 -7.51
CA ARG A 131 -15.64 1.01 -8.31
C ARG A 131 -16.91 0.88 -7.45
N ALA A 132 -16.78 0.27 -6.28
CA ALA A 132 -17.91 -0.03 -5.40
C ALA A 132 -18.52 1.23 -4.76
N LEU A 133 -17.71 2.23 -4.42
CA LEU A 133 -18.16 3.46 -3.77
C LEU A 133 -18.67 4.50 -4.76
N ARG A 134 -18.25 4.47 -6.03
CA ARG A 134 -18.66 5.46 -7.03
C ARG A 134 -20.19 5.56 -7.18
N PRO A 135 -20.98 4.47 -7.27
CA PRO A 135 -22.44 4.52 -7.32
C PRO A 135 -23.10 5.14 -6.07
N LEU A 136 -22.41 5.20 -4.93
CA LEU A 136 -22.89 5.85 -3.72
C LEU A 136 -22.64 7.38 -3.75
N GLY A 137 -22.05 7.91 -4.83
CA GLY A 137 -21.77 9.34 -4.96
C GLY A 137 -20.43 9.77 -4.38
N PHE A 138 -19.53 8.83 -4.05
CA PHE A 138 -18.13 9.17 -3.78
C PHE A 138 -17.49 9.77 -5.03
N ASP A 139 -16.94 10.96 -4.88
CA ASP A 139 -16.50 11.81 -5.99
C ASP A 139 -15.09 12.40 -5.80
N VAL A 140 -14.46 12.14 -4.65
CA VAL A 140 -13.08 12.54 -4.38
C VAL A 140 -12.26 11.35 -3.89
N LEU A 141 -11.08 11.14 -4.49
CA LEU A 141 -10.02 10.30 -3.95
C LEU A 141 -8.95 11.23 -3.37
N ALA A 142 -8.75 11.15 -2.06
CA ALA A 142 -7.67 11.85 -1.38
C ALA A 142 -6.63 10.83 -0.89
N ALA A 143 -5.33 11.12 -1.03
CA ALA A 143 -4.29 10.19 -0.60
C ALA A 143 -3.11 10.88 0.06
N GLU A 144 -2.55 10.22 1.09
CA GLU A 144 -1.32 10.61 1.80
C GLU A 144 -0.14 10.79 0.83
N ASP A 145 -0.09 9.99 -0.23
CA ASP A 145 0.99 10.01 -1.21
C ASP A 145 1.14 11.34 -1.98
N PHE A 146 0.02 12.01 -2.27
CA PHE A 146 0.02 13.04 -3.29
C PHE A 146 0.77 14.28 -2.83
N LEU A 147 1.72 14.74 -3.66
CA LEU A 147 2.51 15.94 -3.44
C LEU A 147 1.58 17.10 -3.07
N ASN A 148 1.80 17.65 -1.89
CA ASN A 148 1.09 18.81 -1.39
C ASN A 148 2.05 20.01 -1.32
N SER A 149 2.13 20.79 -2.39
CA SER A 149 2.97 21.98 -2.47
C SER A 149 2.14 23.23 -2.77
N ARG A 150 2.51 24.35 -2.14
CA ARG A 150 1.98 25.69 -2.43
C ARG A 150 2.95 26.52 -3.27
N GLU A 151 4.08 25.95 -3.69
CA GLU A 151 5.02 26.65 -4.55
C GLU A 151 4.38 26.94 -5.92
N PRO A 152 4.53 28.17 -6.45
CA PRO A 152 4.00 28.51 -7.77
C PRO A 152 4.55 27.55 -8.85
N GLY A 153 3.65 26.91 -9.59
CA GLY A 153 4.01 26.00 -10.68
C GLY A 153 4.35 24.58 -10.24
N ALA A 154 4.27 24.25 -8.95
CA ALA A 154 4.42 22.87 -8.50
C ALA A 154 3.37 21.95 -9.14
N PRO A 155 3.73 20.71 -9.51
CA PRO A 155 2.78 19.75 -10.04
C PRO A 155 1.72 19.43 -8.97
N THR A 156 0.49 19.20 -9.40
CA THR A 156 -0.62 18.93 -8.48
C THR A 156 -1.51 17.82 -9.02
N VAL A 157 -1.88 16.89 -8.15
CA VAL A 157 -2.76 15.78 -8.55
C VAL A 157 -4.15 16.30 -8.97
N ARG A 158 -4.53 17.49 -8.50
CA ARG A 158 -5.82 18.15 -8.83
C ARG A 158 -5.95 18.49 -10.31
N SER A 159 -4.85 18.60 -11.06
CA SER A 159 -4.87 18.85 -12.50
C SER A 159 -4.95 17.57 -13.34
N TYR A 160 -4.68 16.41 -12.73
CA TYR A 160 -4.72 15.12 -13.42
C TYR A 160 -6.13 14.78 -13.91
N ARG A 161 -6.24 14.24 -15.13
CA ARG A 161 -7.50 13.88 -15.78
C ARG A 161 -7.37 12.51 -16.43
N ALA A 162 -8.51 11.82 -16.59
CA ALA A 162 -8.56 10.55 -17.29
C ALA A 162 -7.93 10.66 -18.68
N GLY A 163 -7.10 9.69 -19.05
CA GLY A 163 -6.40 9.64 -20.34
C GLY A 163 -5.18 10.54 -20.46
N ALA A 164 -4.89 11.40 -19.47
CA ALA A 164 -3.66 12.20 -19.45
C ALA A 164 -2.45 11.36 -19.00
N ALA A 165 -1.26 11.84 -19.38
CA ALA A 165 -0.01 11.32 -18.87
C ALA A 165 0.04 11.48 -17.33
N LEU A 166 0.40 10.42 -16.61
CA LEU A 166 0.55 10.48 -15.16
C LEU A 166 1.98 10.86 -14.82
N ASP A 167 2.14 12.04 -14.23
CA ASP A 167 3.45 12.54 -13.82
C ASP A 167 3.90 11.83 -12.53
N PRO A 168 5.03 11.09 -12.54
CA PRO A 168 5.53 10.41 -11.35
C PRO A 168 5.87 11.36 -10.20
N SER A 169 6.13 12.66 -10.45
CA SER A 169 6.41 13.60 -9.36
C SER A 169 5.17 13.97 -8.53
N LEU A 170 3.99 13.46 -8.91
CA LEU A 170 2.74 13.69 -8.17
C LEU A 170 2.66 12.90 -6.86
N GLY A 171 3.51 11.90 -6.64
CA GLY A 171 3.52 11.08 -5.43
C GLY A 171 4.57 9.98 -5.48
N PHE A 172 5.16 9.63 -4.35
CA PHE A 172 6.23 8.63 -4.25
C PHE A 172 5.70 7.20 -4.46
N TYR A 173 4.53 6.88 -3.91
CA TYR A 173 3.88 5.58 -4.02
C TYR A 173 3.31 5.32 -5.42
N LEU A 174 3.11 6.36 -6.25
CA LEU A 174 2.77 6.19 -7.67
C LEU A 174 3.78 5.34 -8.43
N HIS A 175 5.01 5.18 -7.95
CA HIS A 175 5.98 4.29 -8.58
C HIS A 175 5.63 2.79 -8.48
N ASP A 176 4.62 2.42 -7.69
CA ASP A 176 3.98 1.12 -7.79
C ASP A 176 2.98 1.09 -8.96
N PRO A 177 3.21 0.21 -9.96
CA PRO A 177 2.33 0.06 -11.11
C PRO A 177 0.86 -0.18 -10.74
N VAL A 178 0.59 -0.89 -9.65
CA VAL A 178 -0.77 -1.24 -9.22
C VAL A 178 -1.48 -0.02 -8.65
N TYR A 179 -0.77 0.80 -7.86
CA TYR A 179 -1.32 2.05 -7.34
C TYR A 179 -1.53 3.09 -8.44
N ALA A 180 -0.56 3.25 -9.35
CA ALA A 180 -0.71 4.13 -10.50
C ALA A 180 -1.96 3.77 -11.33
N GLU A 181 -2.21 2.48 -11.59
CA GLU A 181 -3.42 2.03 -12.28
C GLU A 181 -4.69 2.32 -11.47
N ALA A 182 -4.67 2.21 -10.14
CA ALA A 182 -5.80 2.58 -9.29
C ALA A 182 -6.10 4.09 -9.34
N VAL A 183 -5.07 4.94 -9.40
CA VAL A 183 -5.22 6.40 -9.55
C VAL A 183 -5.75 6.77 -10.93
N ARG A 184 -5.26 6.13 -12.00
CA ARG A 184 -5.82 6.27 -13.35
C ARG A 184 -7.28 5.88 -13.41
N GLU A 185 -7.62 4.78 -12.75
CA GLU A 185 -8.98 4.30 -12.65
C GLU A 185 -9.89 5.25 -11.88
N ALA A 186 -9.43 5.81 -10.75
CA ALA A 186 -10.18 6.82 -10.03
C ALA A 186 -10.55 7.98 -10.97
N ALA A 187 -9.58 8.50 -11.73
CA ALA A 187 -9.83 9.55 -12.71
C ALA A 187 -10.81 9.09 -13.81
N GLY A 188 -10.67 7.86 -14.32
CA GLY A 188 -11.57 7.26 -15.32
C GLY A 188 -13.01 7.07 -14.84
N LEU A 189 -13.21 6.76 -13.56
CA LEU A 189 -14.50 6.69 -12.89
C LEU A 189 -15.10 8.08 -12.57
N GLY A 190 -14.33 9.15 -12.79
CA GLY A 190 -14.74 10.53 -12.56
C GLY A 190 -14.52 11.03 -11.13
N TYR A 191 -13.62 10.41 -10.36
CA TYR A 191 -13.15 10.97 -9.10
C TYR A 191 -12.27 12.20 -9.37
N ARG A 192 -12.44 13.23 -8.55
CA ARG A 192 -11.46 14.31 -8.41
C ARG A 192 -10.37 13.85 -7.45
N LEU A 193 -9.12 14.12 -7.79
CA LEU A 193 -7.99 13.75 -6.94
C LEU A 193 -7.60 14.93 -6.04
N ALA A 194 -7.23 14.64 -4.80
CA ALA A 194 -6.83 15.67 -3.84
C ALA A 194 -5.66 15.23 -2.96
N SER A 195 -4.68 16.12 -2.78
CA SER A 195 -3.62 15.96 -1.80
C SER A 195 -4.08 16.47 -0.43
N TYR A 196 -3.56 15.84 0.64
CA TYR A 196 -3.70 16.34 2.01
C TYR A 196 -2.41 16.20 2.85
N GLU A 197 -1.35 15.58 2.33
CA GLU A 197 -0.06 15.38 3.00
C GLU A 197 0.48 16.66 3.66
N GLN A 198 1.28 16.52 4.72
CA GLN A 198 2.03 17.62 5.31
C GLN A 198 2.94 18.27 4.27
N ARG A 199 2.78 19.58 4.10
CA ARG A 199 3.60 20.37 3.18
C ARG A 199 4.97 20.68 3.80
N GLU A 200 5.93 21.01 2.94
CA GLU A 200 7.28 21.38 3.38
C GLU A 200 7.27 22.61 4.32
N ASP A 201 6.43 23.60 4.06
CA ASP A 201 6.28 24.81 4.90
C ASP A 201 5.66 24.51 6.29
N GLN A 202 5.14 23.29 6.50
CA GLN A 202 4.56 22.84 7.76
C GLN A 202 5.52 21.97 8.58
N ARG A 203 6.73 21.69 8.06
CA ARG A 203 7.75 20.89 8.74
C ARG A 203 8.63 21.75 9.64
N VAL A 204 9.14 21.13 10.71
CA VAL A 204 10.08 21.78 11.63
C VAL A 204 11.36 20.95 11.69
N SER A 205 12.47 21.57 11.29
CA SER A 205 13.78 20.92 11.32
C SER A 205 14.28 20.72 12.76
N GLY A 206 14.87 19.56 13.03
CA GLY A 206 15.46 19.23 14.34
C GLY A 206 14.44 18.88 15.44
N GLU A 207 13.14 18.75 15.11
CA GLU A 207 12.11 18.35 16.06
C GLU A 207 12.23 16.86 16.45
N ASP A 208 11.86 16.53 17.69
CA ASP A 208 11.78 15.13 18.14
C ASP A 208 10.78 14.32 17.30
N LYS A 209 11.05 13.03 17.11
CA LYS A 209 10.25 12.15 16.23
C LYS A 209 8.77 12.10 16.60
N LEU A 210 8.44 12.06 17.91
CA LEU A 210 7.03 12.00 18.33
C LEU A 210 6.32 13.33 18.06
N ALA A 211 7.01 14.44 18.30
CA ALA A 211 6.49 15.77 18.00
C ALA A 211 6.33 16.00 16.48
N ALA A 212 7.30 15.58 15.68
CA ALA A 212 7.23 15.64 14.22
C ALA A 212 6.07 14.80 13.66
N MET A 213 5.87 13.59 14.20
CA MET A 213 4.73 12.74 13.84
C MET A 213 3.41 13.42 14.22
N ALA A 214 3.25 13.89 15.46
CA ALA A 214 2.03 14.58 15.89
C ALA A 214 1.73 15.83 15.04
N ARG A 215 2.77 16.58 14.65
CA ARG A 215 2.67 17.73 13.74
C ARG A 215 2.19 17.30 12.36
N ARG A 216 2.75 16.22 11.80
CA ARG A 216 2.35 15.68 10.50
C ARG A 216 0.88 15.27 10.49
N GLU A 217 0.45 14.44 11.45
CA GLU A 217 -0.95 14.00 11.54
C GLU A 217 -1.92 15.17 11.71
N THR A 218 -1.50 16.21 12.44
CA THR A 218 -2.31 17.44 12.60
C THR A 218 -2.39 18.24 11.31
N ALA A 219 -1.25 18.42 10.63
CA ALA A 219 -1.17 19.13 9.36
C ALA A 219 -1.98 18.42 8.27
N GLU A 220 -1.94 17.09 8.20
CA GLU A 220 -2.74 16.29 7.29
C GLU A 220 -4.24 16.50 7.51
N ALA A 221 -4.71 16.46 8.76
CA ALA A 221 -6.11 16.72 9.09
C ALA A 221 -6.53 18.17 8.72
N ASP A 222 -5.70 19.16 9.05
CA ASP A 222 -5.96 20.56 8.73
C ASP A 222 -5.99 20.82 7.22
N ASN A 223 -5.05 20.25 6.47
CA ASN A 223 -5.00 20.33 5.02
C ASN A 223 -6.20 19.62 4.38
N PHE A 224 -6.58 18.45 4.87
CA PHE A 224 -7.77 17.73 4.39
C PHE A 224 -9.05 18.57 4.58
N ILE A 225 -9.22 19.18 5.75
CA ILE A 225 -10.36 20.06 6.03
C ILE A 225 -10.35 21.28 5.09
N ALA A 226 -9.21 21.97 5.01
CA ALA A 226 -9.09 23.22 4.25
C ALA A 226 -9.22 23.01 2.74
N ASP A 227 -8.59 21.96 2.21
CA ASP A 227 -8.38 21.81 0.77
C ASP A 227 -9.30 20.76 0.14
N VAL A 228 -9.92 19.88 0.94
CA VAL A 228 -10.83 18.81 0.46
C VAL A 228 -12.27 19.06 0.89
N LEU A 229 -12.51 19.22 2.20
CA LEU A 229 -13.87 19.30 2.75
C LEU A 229 -14.50 20.68 2.59
N ALA A 230 -13.79 21.75 2.94
CA ALA A 230 -14.32 23.11 2.94
C ALA A 230 -14.74 23.61 1.54
N PRO A 231 -13.98 23.34 0.45
CA PRO A 231 -14.37 23.78 -0.88
C PRO A 231 -15.56 22.98 -1.43
N ASN A 232 -15.82 21.78 -0.91
CA ASN A 232 -16.89 20.89 -1.37
C ASN A 232 -17.62 20.21 -0.19
N PRO A 233 -18.48 20.95 0.55
CA PRO A 233 -19.13 20.44 1.75
C PRO A 233 -20.08 19.25 1.48
N GLY A 234 -20.57 19.09 0.24
CA GLY A 234 -21.41 17.96 -0.16
C GLY A 234 -20.65 16.74 -0.70
N SER A 235 -19.34 16.82 -0.92
CA SER A 235 -18.56 15.71 -1.48
C SER A 235 -18.43 14.55 -0.52
N ARG A 236 -18.43 13.35 -1.10
CA ARG A 236 -18.14 12.10 -0.41
C ARG A 236 -16.75 11.63 -0.82
N VAL A 237 -15.90 11.42 0.17
CA VAL A 237 -14.45 11.28 -0.03
C VAL A 237 -14.00 9.88 0.34
N LEU A 238 -13.30 9.22 -0.57
CA LEU A 238 -12.48 8.05 -0.26
C LEU A 238 -11.06 8.55 0.03
N VAL A 239 -10.53 8.20 1.20
CA VAL A 239 -9.19 8.53 1.65
C VAL A 239 -8.34 7.27 1.62
N HIS A 240 -7.13 7.36 1.08
CA HIS A 240 -6.15 6.28 1.07
C HIS A 240 -4.88 6.68 1.84
N CYS A 241 -4.43 5.83 2.75
CA CYS A 241 -3.32 6.13 3.65
C CYS A 241 -2.52 4.90 4.07
N GLY A 242 -1.32 5.11 4.62
CA GLY A 242 -0.51 4.08 5.22
C GLY A 242 -1.01 3.67 6.61
N TYR A 243 -0.98 2.38 6.92
CA TYR A 243 -1.04 1.82 8.27
C TYR A 243 -1.96 2.56 9.25
N SER A 244 -1.37 3.30 10.20
CA SER A 244 -2.04 3.83 11.38
C SER A 244 -2.75 5.17 11.14
N HIS A 245 -2.56 5.85 10.01
CA HIS A 245 -3.29 7.10 9.69
C HIS A 245 -4.80 6.95 9.83
N LEU A 246 -5.29 5.75 9.56
CA LEU A 246 -6.70 5.39 9.62
C LEU A 246 -7.25 5.28 11.05
N ARG A 247 -6.41 5.19 12.09
CA ARG A 247 -6.89 4.87 13.44
C ARG A 247 -7.80 5.96 14.01
N LYS A 248 -8.97 5.55 14.47
CA LYS A 248 -9.94 6.36 15.24
C LYS A 248 -9.59 6.45 16.72
N THR A 249 -8.79 5.51 17.22
CA THR A 249 -8.32 5.46 18.60
C THR A 249 -6.79 5.59 18.66
N PRO A 250 -6.23 6.09 19.77
CA PRO A 250 -4.80 6.09 19.96
C PRO A 250 -4.20 4.69 19.79
N ASP A 251 -2.98 4.61 19.27
CA ASP A 251 -2.25 3.34 19.24
C ASP A 251 -1.77 2.92 20.64
N HIS A 252 -1.09 1.77 20.73
CA HIS A 252 -0.55 1.23 21.98
C HIS A 252 0.46 2.16 22.69
N ARG A 253 0.98 3.20 22.01
CA ARG A 253 1.87 4.22 22.58
C ARG A 253 1.13 5.49 22.99
N GLY A 254 -0.20 5.53 22.83
CA GLY A 254 -1.01 6.72 23.05
C GLY A 254 -0.95 7.73 21.89
N THR A 255 -0.38 7.35 20.74
CA THR A 255 -0.32 8.22 19.56
C THR A 255 -1.70 8.32 18.94
N THR A 256 -2.26 9.54 18.88
CA THR A 256 -3.43 9.82 18.04
C THR A 256 -2.94 9.92 16.59
N TRP A 257 -3.76 9.52 15.60
CA TRP A 257 -3.43 9.55 14.16
C TRP A 257 -4.39 10.44 13.35
N PHE A 258 -4.19 10.54 12.04
CA PHE A 258 -4.91 11.42 11.11
C PHE A 258 -6.43 11.30 11.23
N ALA A 259 -7.00 10.09 11.17
CA ALA A 259 -8.44 9.90 11.17
C ALA A 259 -9.10 10.36 12.47
N ALA A 260 -8.50 10.03 13.63
CA ALA A 260 -8.96 10.52 14.92
C ALA A 260 -8.92 12.06 15.02
N ARG A 261 -7.85 12.70 14.52
CA ARG A 261 -7.77 14.18 14.48
C ARG A 261 -8.76 14.79 13.52
N LEU A 262 -8.99 14.16 12.37
CA LEU A 262 -9.98 14.60 11.40
C LEU A 262 -11.38 14.59 12.03
N GLU A 263 -11.73 13.51 12.72
CA GLU A 263 -13.01 13.39 13.44
C GLU A 263 -13.15 14.49 14.49
N GLU A 264 -12.15 14.68 15.36
CA GLU A 264 -12.14 15.73 16.39
C GLU A 264 -12.31 17.14 15.81
N LYS A 265 -11.57 17.46 14.75
CA LYS A 265 -11.53 18.82 14.17
C LYS A 265 -12.71 19.15 13.26
N SER A 266 -13.29 18.15 12.59
CA SER A 266 -14.36 18.35 11.61
C SER A 266 -15.75 17.95 12.10
N GLY A 267 -15.83 17.15 13.17
CA GLY A 267 -17.07 16.53 13.63
C GLY A 267 -17.62 15.45 12.68
N ILE A 268 -16.87 15.06 11.64
CA ILE A 268 -17.24 14.00 10.71
C ILE A 268 -16.69 12.68 11.26
N ASP A 269 -17.57 11.72 11.53
CA ASP A 269 -17.21 10.34 11.87
C ASP A 269 -16.87 9.56 10.58
N PRO A 270 -15.58 9.26 10.29
CA PRO A 270 -15.19 8.53 9.10
C PRO A 270 -15.43 7.02 9.26
N LEU A 271 -15.82 6.35 8.17
CA LEU A 271 -15.74 4.90 8.10
C LEU A 271 -14.29 4.48 7.87
N CYS A 272 -13.67 3.85 8.85
CA CYS A 272 -12.30 3.38 8.78
C CYS A 272 -12.27 1.87 8.49
N VAL A 273 -11.74 1.51 7.31
CA VAL A 273 -11.61 0.12 6.84
C VAL A 273 -10.14 -0.27 6.78
N SER A 274 -9.71 -1.17 7.66
CA SER A 274 -8.35 -1.67 7.67
C SER A 274 -8.16 -2.85 6.73
N GLN A 275 -7.03 -2.91 6.04
CA GLN A 275 -6.51 -4.10 5.35
C GLN A 275 -5.03 -4.34 5.68
N ALA A 276 -4.34 -3.36 6.28
CA ALA A 276 -2.89 -3.41 6.53
C ALA A 276 -2.43 -4.49 7.53
N TYR A 277 -3.35 -5.02 8.36
CA TYR A 277 -3.00 -5.90 9.49
C TYR A 277 -3.60 -7.32 9.41
N THR A 278 -4.54 -7.56 8.51
CA THR A 278 -5.35 -8.80 8.43
C THR A 278 -5.00 -9.59 7.17
N GLY A 279 -3.74 -10.04 7.07
CA GLY A 279 -3.07 -10.48 5.84
C GLY A 279 -3.75 -11.55 4.97
N SER A 280 -3.22 -11.75 3.78
CA SER A 280 -3.06 -13.09 3.17
C SER A 280 -1.84 -13.02 2.26
N PHE A 281 -0.70 -12.86 2.91
CA PHE A 281 0.59 -12.65 2.27
C PHE A 281 1.07 -13.90 1.54
N GLY A 282 0.38 -15.04 1.72
CA GLY A 282 0.61 -16.26 0.98
C GLY A 282 0.41 -16.11 -0.54
N PRO A 283 1.24 -16.77 -1.37
CA PRO A 283 2.28 -17.73 -0.98
C PRO A 283 3.64 -17.09 -0.60
N HIS A 284 3.76 -15.76 -0.61
CA HIS A 284 5.05 -15.04 -0.56
C HIS A 284 5.46 -14.55 0.84
N GLY A 285 4.52 -14.52 1.78
CA GLY A 285 4.75 -14.15 3.17
C GLY A 285 3.88 -14.96 4.12
N ALA A 286 4.26 -14.98 5.39
CA ALA A 286 3.49 -15.63 6.44
C ALA A 286 2.31 -14.76 6.87
N ASP A 287 1.22 -15.39 7.27
CA ASP A 287 0.06 -14.70 7.83
C ASP A 287 0.03 -14.75 9.36
N PRO A 288 -0.55 -13.73 10.02
CA PRO A 288 -0.80 -13.77 11.46
C PRO A 288 -1.69 -14.96 11.86
N PRO A 289 -1.56 -15.51 13.09
CA PRO A 289 -2.35 -16.68 13.52
C PRO A 289 -3.87 -16.53 13.37
N MET A 290 -4.42 -15.35 13.68
CA MET A 290 -5.84 -15.05 13.49
C MET A 290 -6.24 -15.16 12.02
N THR A 291 -5.47 -14.51 11.14
CA THR A 291 -5.66 -14.62 9.68
C THR A 291 -5.64 -16.07 9.24
N THR A 292 -4.62 -16.85 9.63
CA THR A 292 -4.55 -18.28 9.28
C THR A 292 -5.82 -19.03 9.68
N ALA A 293 -6.31 -18.84 10.91
CA ALA A 293 -7.55 -19.46 11.38
C ALA A 293 -8.78 -19.04 10.55
N VAL A 294 -8.88 -17.75 10.19
CA VAL A 294 -9.95 -17.21 9.34
C VAL A 294 -9.92 -17.87 7.96
N LEU A 295 -8.75 -17.91 7.31
CA LEU A 295 -8.59 -18.43 5.95
C LEU A 295 -8.82 -19.93 5.89
N GLU A 296 -8.36 -20.69 6.89
CA GLU A 296 -8.61 -22.14 6.98
C GLU A 296 -10.08 -22.48 7.16
N ARG A 297 -10.80 -21.70 7.98
CA ARG A 297 -12.23 -21.92 8.27
C ARG A 297 -13.13 -21.55 7.10
N PHE A 298 -12.97 -20.34 6.56
CA PHE A 298 -13.91 -19.81 5.58
C PHE A 298 -13.48 -20.10 4.14
N ARG A 299 -12.20 -20.38 3.89
CA ARG A 299 -11.62 -20.67 2.57
C ARG A 299 -12.15 -19.73 1.49
N PRO A 300 -12.09 -18.40 1.72
CA PRO A 300 -12.74 -17.47 0.82
C PRO A 300 -12.02 -17.45 -0.54
N THR A 301 -12.76 -17.20 -1.60
CA THR A 301 -12.21 -16.97 -2.95
C THR A 301 -12.11 -15.48 -3.28
N ASP A 302 -12.67 -14.62 -2.43
CA ASP A 302 -12.59 -13.16 -2.49
C ASP A 302 -12.37 -12.55 -1.10
N SER A 303 -12.08 -11.26 -0.99
CA SER A 303 -11.92 -10.53 0.26
C SER A 303 -13.17 -10.61 1.13
N ILE A 304 -13.00 -10.91 2.41
CA ILE A 304 -14.08 -11.01 3.39
C ILE A 304 -13.84 -10.09 4.59
N VAL A 305 -14.91 -9.75 5.28
CA VAL A 305 -14.87 -9.28 6.67
C VAL A 305 -15.47 -10.36 7.57
N VAL A 306 -15.00 -10.44 8.82
CA VAL A 306 -15.44 -11.49 9.76
C VAL A 306 -16.03 -10.85 11.01
N ARG A 307 -17.20 -11.34 11.43
CA ARG A 307 -17.93 -10.87 12.61
C ARG A 307 -18.12 -11.99 13.62
N GLY A 308 -17.79 -11.73 14.89
CA GLY A 308 -18.18 -12.57 16.03
C GLY A 308 -19.15 -11.83 16.95
N ALA A 309 -19.55 -12.44 18.06
CA ALA A 309 -20.43 -11.83 19.07
C ALA A 309 -19.98 -10.44 19.54
N ASN A 310 -18.67 -10.21 19.64
CA ASN A 310 -18.08 -8.98 20.17
C ASN A 310 -17.75 -7.93 19.09
N GLY A 311 -18.15 -8.14 17.83
CA GLY A 311 -17.93 -7.19 16.74
C GLY A 311 -17.08 -7.75 15.58
N TRP A 312 -16.51 -6.85 14.80
CA TRP A 312 -15.69 -7.18 13.63
C TRP A 312 -14.27 -7.57 14.05
N LEU A 313 -13.83 -8.74 13.61
CA LEU A 313 -12.50 -9.25 13.92
C LEU A 313 -11.43 -8.41 13.21
N GLY A 314 -10.32 -8.14 13.90
CA GLY A 314 -9.21 -7.32 13.41
C GLY A 314 -9.47 -5.80 13.41
N ALA A 315 -10.74 -5.36 13.53
CA ALA A 315 -11.09 -3.95 13.47
C ALA A 315 -10.64 -3.16 14.70
N GLU A 316 -10.93 -3.65 15.91
CA GLU A 316 -10.56 -2.97 17.17
C GLU A 316 -9.04 -2.82 17.34
N PRO A 317 -8.20 -3.87 17.15
CA PRO A 317 -6.75 -3.73 17.21
C PRO A 317 -6.22 -2.73 16.18
N ALA A 318 -6.88 -2.62 15.02
CA ALA A 318 -6.56 -1.66 13.97
C ALA A 318 -7.09 -0.24 14.22
N GLY A 319 -7.88 0.00 15.28
CA GLY A 319 -8.55 1.29 15.52
C GLY A 319 -9.54 1.64 14.41
N ALA A 320 -10.20 0.64 13.84
CA ALA A 320 -11.03 0.71 12.63
C ALA A 320 -12.47 0.25 12.91
N ASP A 321 -13.37 0.51 11.96
CA ASP A 321 -14.76 0.01 11.98
C ASP A 321 -14.87 -1.39 11.33
N LEU A 322 -14.03 -1.66 10.32
CA LEU A 322 -13.94 -2.94 9.60
C LEU A 322 -12.47 -3.34 9.41
N ALA A 323 -12.22 -4.65 9.30
CA ALA A 323 -10.93 -5.17 8.83
C ALA A 323 -11.12 -6.27 7.79
N VAL A 324 -10.37 -6.17 6.69
CA VAL A 324 -10.51 -6.99 5.49
C VAL A 324 -9.49 -8.12 5.50
N PHE A 325 -9.97 -9.35 5.45
CA PHE A 325 -9.15 -10.53 5.22
C PHE A 325 -9.17 -10.85 3.74
N HIS A 326 -7.98 -10.91 3.16
CA HIS A 326 -7.83 -11.24 1.76
C HIS A 326 -7.65 -12.78 1.60
N PRO A 327 -8.02 -13.41 0.48
CA PRO A 327 -7.75 -14.84 0.25
C PRO A 327 -6.30 -15.08 -0.23
N PRO A 328 -5.62 -16.18 0.15
CA PRO A 328 -4.34 -16.52 -0.42
C PRO A 328 -4.57 -17.05 -1.85
N LEU A 329 -3.98 -16.39 -2.84
CA LEU A 329 -4.15 -16.75 -4.25
C LEU A 329 -2.83 -17.26 -4.81
N ALA A 330 -2.82 -18.50 -5.30
CA ALA A 330 -1.64 -19.10 -5.91
C ALA A 330 -1.17 -18.30 -7.13
N ASP A 331 0.14 -18.29 -7.34
CA ASP A 331 0.74 -17.61 -8.49
C ASP A 331 0.22 -18.16 -9.83
N VAL A 332 0.06 -17.25 -10.79
CA VAL A 332 -0.36 -17.57 -12.15
C VAL A 332 0.72 -17.13 -13.11
N ALA A 333 1.33 -18.10 -13.80
CA ALA A 333 2.42 -17.86 -14.75
C ALA A 333 3.60 -17.06 -14.16
N GLY A 334 3.98 -17.37 -12.91
CA GLY A 334 5.10 -16.72 -12.21
C GLY A 334 4.82 -15.29 -11.74
N ARG A 335 3.54 -14.90 -11.68
CA ARG A 335 3.09 -13.60 -11.16
C ARG A 335 2.13 -13.80 -9.99
N PRO A 336 1.99 -12.82 -9.08
CA PRO A 336 1.11 -12.94 -7.93
C PRO A 336 -0.34 -13.25 -8.34
N GLY A 337 -0.96 -14.24 -7.69
CA GLY A 337 -2.32 -14.68 -8.03
C GLY A 337 -3.37 -13.58 -7.91
N TRP A 338 -3.19 -12.66 -6.96
CA TRP A 338 -4.07 -11.51 -6.77
C TRP A 338 -4.01 -10.50 -7.93
N LEU A 339 -2.85 -10.39 -8.61
CA LEU A 339 -2.70 -9.53 -9.78
C LEU A 339 -3.44 -10.12 -10.98
N ALA A 340 -3.38 -11.45 -11.11
CA ALA A 340 -4.09 -12.20 -12.15
C ALA A 340 -5.61 -12.25 -11.94
N ALA A 341 -6.07 -12.12 -10.69
CA ALA A 341 -7.49 -12.14 -10.35
C ALA A 341 -8.22 -10.79 -10.60
N ASP A 342 -7.50 -9.70 -10.89
CA ASP A 342 -8.13 -8.44 -11.32
C ASP A 342 -8.72 -8.60 -12.73
N HIS A 343 -10.05 -8.62 -12.82
CA HIS A 343 -10.79 -8.81 -14.08
C HIS A 343 -10.55 -7.71 -15.11
N GLU A 344 -10.07 -6.54 -14.69
CA GLU A 344 -9.68 -5.47 -15.63
C GLU A 344 -8.33 -5.76 -16.30
N ARG A 345 -7.54 -6.72 -15.80
CA ARG A 345 -6.25 -7.07 -16.38
C ARG A 345 -6.36 -8.30 -17.28
N ARG A 346 -5.68 -8.23 -18.42
CA ARG A 346 -5.51 -9.33 -19.37
C ARG A 346 -4.09 -9.88 -19.25
N ARG A 347 -4.00 -11.21 -19.30
CA ARG A 347 -2.73 -11.93 -19.43
C ARG A 347 -2.14 -11.67 -20.82
N VAL A 348 -0.97 -11.05 -20.88
CA VAL A 348 -0.24 -10.78 -22.12
C VAL A 348 1.11 -11.47 -22.08
N GLU A 349 1.34 -12.37 -23.03
CA GLU A 349 2.65 -12.99 -23.20
C GLU A 349 3.53 -12.16 -24.14
N VAL A 350 4.72 -11.80 -23.64
CA VAL A 350 5.69 -10.97 -24.35
C VAL A 350 6.95 -11.80 -24.60
N ALA A 351 7.33 -11.96 -25.87
CA ALA A 351 8.61 -12.55 -26.23
C ALA A 351 9.74 -11.60 -25.82
N ALA A 352 10.75 -12.14 -25.11
CA ALA A 352 11.93 -11.39 -24.73
C ALA A 352 13.01 -11.49 -25.84
N PRO A 353 13.66 -10.38 -26.22
CA PRO A 353 14.78 -10.44 -27.16
C PRO A 353 15.89 -11.35 -26.66
N ARG A 354 16.42 -12.18 -27.57
CA ARG A 354 17.50 -13.15 -27.30
C ARG A 354 18.55 -13.08 -28.42
N PRO A 355 19.82 -13.48 -28.15
CA PRO A 355 20.35 -13.94 -26.85
C PRO A 355 20.50 -12.80 -25.84
N ARG A 356 20.44 -13.10 -24.54
CA ARG A 356 20.62 -12.08 -23.50
C ARG A 356 21.27 -12.67 -22.24
N THR A 357 22.49 -12.18 -21.97
CA THR A 357 23.36 -12.67 -20.89
C THR A 357 23.17 -11.95 -19.56
N ALA A 358 22.48 -10.81 -19.53
CA ALA A 358 22.29 -9.99 -18.34
C ALA A 358 20.81 -9.87 -17.95
N THR A 359 20.50 -9.81 -16.65
CA THR A 359 19.16 -9.49 -16.12
C THR A 359 18.72 -8.10 -16.62
N VAL A 360 17.44 -7.98 -16.97
CA VAL A 360 16.81 -6.70 -17.35
C VAL A 360 15.43 -6.61 -16.73
N LEU A 361 14.84 -5.43 -16.72
CA LEU A 361 13.44 -5.23 -16.35
C LEU A 361 12.61 -5.06 -17.62
N LEU A 362 11.63 -5.93 -17.86
CA LEU A 362 10.64 -5.71 -18.91
C LEU A 362 9.55 -4.80 -18.37
N GLN A 363 9.24 -3.74 -19.11
CA GLN A 363 8.24 -2.74 -18.72
C GLN A 363 7.25 -2.49 -19.84
N ALA A 364 5.96 -2.40 -19.47
CA ALA A 364 4.92 -1.86 -20.32
C ALA A 364 4.52 -0.48 -19.79
N VAL A 365 4.68 0.54 -20.63
CA VAL A 365 4.34 1.93 -20.30
C VAL A 365 3.16 2.36 -21.17
N HIS A 366 2.20 3.11 -20.63
CA HIS A 366 1.09 3.61 -21.46
C HIS A 366 1.63 4.49 -22.60
N ALA A 367 1.03 4.36 -23.78
CA ALA A 367 1.50 5.08 -24.96
C ALA A 367 1.42 6.62 -24.82
N VAL A 368 0.48 7.11 -24.01
CA VAL A 368 0.31 8.54 -23.72
C VAL A 368 1.37 9.10 -22.78
N ASP A 369 2.04 8.24 -22.02
CA ASP A 369 3.03 8.70 -21.05
C ASP A 369 4.40 8.95 -21.70
N SER A 370 5.25 9.72 -21.01
CA SER A 370 6.62 10.01 -21.42
C SER A 370 7.55 8.79 -21.33
N ASP A 371 8.78 8.92 -21.82
CA ASP A 371 9.82 7.91 -21.67
C ASP A 371 10.31 7.74 -20.23
N GLN A 372 9.93 8.61 -19.31
CA GLN A 372 10.32 8.54 -17.90
C GLN A 372 9.13 8.21 -16.99
N ALA A 373 8.10 7.57 -17.56
CA ALA A 373 6.87 7.27 -16.87
C ALA A 373 6.91 5.98 -16.05
N ILE A 374 5.94 5.89 -15.14
CA ILE A 374 5.64 4.69 -14.35
C ILE A 374 5.10 3.60 -15.29
N PRO A 375 5.63 2.38 -15.23
CA PRO A 375 5.07 1.26 -16.00
C PRO A 375 3.69 0.85 -15.46
N ALA A 376 2.79 0.44 -16.35
CA ALA A 376 1.50 -0.16 -16.00
C ALA A 376 1.64 -1.60 -15.48
N ASP A 377 2.71 -2.28 -15.90
CA ASP A 377 3.22 -3.51 -15.32
C ASP A 377 4.70 -3.69 -15.67
N GLN A 378 5.43 -4.38 -14.81
CA GLN A 378 6.84 -4.70 -15.00
C GLN A 378 7.22 -6.05 -14.40
N LEU A 379 8.29 -6.65 -14.93
CA LEU A 379 8.81 -7.92 -14.46
C LEU A 379 10.31 -8.02 -14.69
N VAL A 380 11.04 -8.50 -13.68
CA VAL A 380 12.47 -8.82 -13.79
C VAL A 380 12.64 -10.08 -14.65
N LEU A 381 13.44 -9.97 -15.70
CA LEU A 381 13.75 -11.09 -16.58
C LEU A 381 15.15 -11.63 -16.28
N ALA A 382 15.22 -12.86 -15.79
CA ALA A 382 16.46 -13.63 -15.66
C ALA A 382 17.21 -13.72 -17.00
N PRO A 383 18.55 -13.90 -17.00
CA PRO A 383 19.29 -14.20 -18.23
C PRO A 383 18.64 -15.35 -19.01
N GLU A 384 18.65 -15.26 -20.33
CA GLU A 384 18.06 -16.26 -21.25
C GLU A 384 16.54 -16.51 -21.14
N ALA A 385 15.81 -15.78 -20.27
CA ALA A 385 14.35 -15.87 -20.20
C ALA A 385 13.72 -15.65 -21.58
N ALA A 386 12.83 -16.57 -21.97
CA ALA A 386 12.34 -16.70 -23.32
C ALA A 386 11.16 -15.79 -23.66
N SER A 387 10.25 -15.70 -22.70
CA SER A 387 9.07 -14.86 -22.68
C SER A 387 8.79 -14.45 -21.25
N ALA A 388 7.86 -13.52 -21.08
CA ALA A 388 7.33 -13.09 -19.82
C ALA A 388 5.84 -12.82 -19.93
N VAL A 389 5.16 -12.89 -18.78
CA VAL A 389 3.74 -12.59 -18.68
C VAL A 389 3.56 -11.26 -17.97
N LEU A 390 2.89 -10.33 -18.63
CA LEU A 390 2.39 -9.08 -18.05
C LEU A 390 0.88 -9.18 -17.86
N PHE A 391 0.37 -8.50 -16.83
CA PHE A 391 -1.06 -8.33 -16.56
C PHE A 391 -1.45 -6.88 -16.80
N LEU A 392 -1.94 -6.59 -17.99
CA LEU A 392 -2.20 -5.24 -18.48
C LEU A 392 -3.70 -4.99 -18.65
N ARG A 393 -4.15 -3.77 -18.37
CA ARG A 393 -5.51 -3.36 -18.69
C ARG A 393 -5.69 -3.12 -20.19
N PRO A 394 -6.92 -3.05 -20.72
CA PRO A 394 -7.13 -2.64 -22.11
C PRO A 394 -6.52 -1.27 -22.38
N GLY A 395 -5.74 -1.16 -23.45
CA GLY A 395 -5.01 0.08 -23.72
C GLY A 395 -3.89 -0.08 -24.76
N ALA A 396 -3.25 1.05 -25.07
CA ALA A 396 -2.09 1.11 -25.94
C ALA A 396 -0.82 1.33 -25.11
N TYR A 397 0.19 0.52 -25.37
CA TYR A 397 1.42 0.45 -24.59
C TYR A 397 2.66 0.52 -25.48
N ARG A 398 3.74 1.02 -24.89
CA ARG A 398 5.11 0.92 -25.39
C ARG A 398 5.86 -0.04 -24.48
N LEU A 399 6.37 -1.12 -25.04
CA LEU A 399 7.22 -2.06 -24.33
C LEU A 399 8.68 -1.59 -24.42
N ARG A 400 9.39 -1.70 -23.31
CA ARG A 400 10.82 -1.40 -23.21
C ARG A 400 11.52 -2.36 -22.26
N LEU A 401 12.85 -2.45 -22.39
CA LEU A 401 13.72 -3.06 -21.40
C LEU A 401 14.46 -1.96 -20.64
N GLU A 402 14.58 -2.11 -19.33
CA GLU A 402 15.62 -1.42 -18.59
C GLU A 402 16.84 -2.32 -18.48
N THR A 403 17.98 -1.84 -18.98
CA THR A 403 19.30 -2.44 -18.80
C THR A 403 20.09 -1.63 -17.77
N GLU A 404 21.29 -2.10 -17.42
CA GLU A 404 22.20 -1.37 -16.54
C GLU A 404 22.54 0.04 -17.09
N THR A 405 22.59 0.20 -18.42
CA THR A 405 22.99 1.45 -19.08
C THR A 405 21.81 2.35 -19.44
N GLY A 406 20.57 1.87 -19.41
CA GLY A 406 19.40 2.71 -19.66
C GLY A 406 18.19 1.96 -20.22
N LEU A 407 17.28 2.71 -20.82
CA LEU A 407 16.02 2.21 -21.37
C LEU A 407 16.16 1.91 -22.87
N VAL A 408 15.76 0.71 -23.28
CA VAL A 408 15.81 0.23 -24.66
C VAL A 408 14.39 -0.06 -25.15
N PRO A 409 13.86 0.69 -26.13
CA PRO A 409 12.56 0.41 -26.72
C PRO A 409 12.49 -0.99 -27.34
N LEU A 410 11.34 -1.66 -27.24
CA LEU A 410 11.10 -2.96 -27.87
C LEU A 410 10.10 -2.87 -29.02
N ARG A 411 8.83 -2.61 -28.69
CA ARG A 411 7.71 -2.54 -29.63
C ARG A 411 6.51 -1.89 -28.98
N THR A 412 5.52 -1.53 -29.77
CA THR A 412 4.20 -1.16 -29.27
C THR A 412 3.34 -2.42 -29.07
N LEU A 413 2.32 -2.29 -28.22
CA LEU A 413 1.38 -3.35 -27.88
C LEU A 413 -0.01 -2.73 -27.66
N THR A 414 -1.06 -3.38 -28.15
CA THR A 414 -2.44 -3.06 -27.82
C THR A 414 -3.09 -4.28 -27.18
N VAL A 415 -3.79 -4.07 -26.07
CA VAL A 415 -4.37 -5.12 -25.20
C VAL A 415 -5.89 -5.09 -25.24
#